data_AF-A0A966UXY7-F1
#
_entry.id   AF-A0A966UXY7-F1
#
_cell.length_a   1.000
_cell.length_b   1.000
_cell.length_c   1.000
_cell.angle_alpha   90.00
_cell.angle_beta   90.00
_cell.angle_gamma   90.00
#
_symmetry.space_group_name_H-M   'P 1'
#
loop_
_entity.id
_entity.type
_entity.pdbx_description
1 polymer ?
#
loop_
_entity_poly.entity_id
_entity_poly.type
_entity_poly.pdbx_seq_one_letter_code
_entity_poly.pdbx_strand_id
1 'polypeptide(L)'
;MLISSFFIWWYGDGWKQVVKSIKIRTMSISASFSVNSLIRTWFAPWKRIISYTGDGFDDKIKASLDNLFSRAVGFVVRSIVLLAALVTIIFVAVLSLIEIIVWPLLPALVPVSIILGIIL
;
A
#
# COMPACT_ATOMS: atom_id res chain seq x y z
N MET A 1 -11.63 -37.53 -14.68
CA MET A 1 -11.21 -36.28 -15.35
C MET A 1 -10.95 -35.11 -14.40
N LEU A 2 -11.43 -35.14 -13.13
CA LEU A 2 -11.28 -34.03 -12.17
C LEU A 2 -9.83 -33.69 -11.77
N ILE A 3 -8.96 -34.70 -11.61
CA ILE A 3 -7.58 -34.49 -11.15
C ILE A 3 -6.75 -33.72 -12.18
N SER A 4 -6.87 -34.06 -13.47
CA SER A 4 -6.18 -33.34 -14.54
C SER A 4 -6.70 -31.91 -14.67
N SER A 5 -8.01 -31.70 -14.64
CA SER A 5 -8.61 -30.37 -14.66
C SER A 5 -8.16 -29.50 -13.48
N PHE A 6 -8.03 -30.09 -12.28
CA PHE A 6 -7.51 -29.40 -11.11
C PHE A 6 -6.08 -28.90 -11.34
N PHE A 7 -5.17 -29.75 -11.80
CA PHE A 7 -3.77 -29.34 -12.03
C PHE A 7 -3.64 -28.32 -13.18
N ILE A 8 -4.44 -28.48 -14.25
CA ILE A 8 -4.49 -27.51 -15.36
C ILE A 8 -4.92 -26.12 -14.85
N TRP A 9 -5.95 -26.07 -14.01
CA TRP A 9 -6.38 -24.81 -13.40
C TRP A 9 -5.32 -24.26 -12.43
N TRP A 10 -4.77 -25.12 -11.58
CA TRP A 10 -3.84 -24.72 -10.51
C TRP A 10 -2.59 -24.03 -11.05
N TYR A 11 -1.95 -24.66 -12.04
CA TYR A 11 -0.73 -24.15 -12.69
C TYR A 11 -1.03 -23.15 -13.83
N GLY A 12 -2.29 -23.02 -14.23
CA GLY A 12 -2.74 -22.09 -15.26
C GLY A 12 -3.43 -20.87 -14.66
N ASP A 13 -4.77 -20.87 -14.69
CA ASP A 13 -5.56 -19.69 -14.38
C ASP A 13 -5.56 -19.32 -12.90
N GLY A 14 -5.47 -20.30 -11.98
CA GLY A 14 -5.31 -20.05 -10.55
C GLY A 14 -4.04 -19.24 -10.26
N TRP A 15 -2.91 -19.65 -10.85
CA TRP A 15 -1.65 -18.93 -10.68
C TRP A 15 -1.69 -17.52 -11.28
N LYS A 16 -2.33 -17.35 -12.45
CA LYS A 16 -2.58 -16.01 -13.02
C LYS A 16 -3.43 -15.13 -12.10
N GLN A 17 -4.40 -15.71 -11.40
CA GLN A 17 -5.22 -14.97 -10.43
C GLN A 17 -4.41 -14.49 -9.24
N VAL A 18 -3.49 -15.32 -8.71
CA VAL A 18 -2.55 -14.91 -7.65
C VAL A 18 -1.73 -13.70 -8.09
N VAL A 19 -1.14 -13.74 -9.29
CA VAL A 19 -0.37 -12.60 -9.83
C VAL A 19 -1.24 -11.35 -10.00
N LYS A 20 -2.48 -11.50 -10.50
CA LYS A 20 -3.43 -10.38 -10.64
C LYS A 20 -3.83 -9.79 -9.28
N SER A 21 -3.91 -10.61 -8.23
CA SER A 21 -4.31 -10.18 -6.89
C SER A 21 -3.35 -9.15 -6.29
N ILE A 22 -2.07 -9.18 -6.68
CA ILE A 22 -1.04 -8.22 -6.23
C ILE A 22 -1.47 -6.79 -6.56
N LYS A 23 -1.90 -6.56 -7.80
CA LYS A 23 -2.36 -5.24 -8.25
C LYS A 23 -3.56 -4.77 -7.43
N ILE A 24 -4.51 -5.67 -7.16
CA ILE A 24 -5.72 -5.36 -6.39
C ILE A 24 -5.36 -4.99 -4.94
N ARG A 25 -4.47 -5.77 -4.30
CA ARG A 25 -4.00 -5.49 -2.93
C ARG A 25 -3.27 -4.15 -2.85
N THR A 26 -2.36 -3.86 -3.78
CA THR A 26 -1.65 -2.56 -3.82
C THR A 26 -2.60 -1.38 -4.03
N MET A 27 -3.61 -1.53 -4.91
CA MET A 27 -4.64 -0.51 -5.11
C MET A 27 -5.48 -0.29 -3.84
N SER A 28 -5.85 -1.38 -3.15
CA SER A 28 -6.60 -1.32 -1.89
C SER A 28 -5.82 -0.59 -0.78
N ILE A 29 -4.52 -0.87 -0.63
CA ILE A 29 -3.66 -0.17 0.34
C ILE A 29 -3.54 1.31 -0.03
N SER A 30 -3.31 1.60 -1.31
CA SER A 30 -3.21 2.99 -1.80
C SER A 30 -4.49 3.78 -1.56
N ALA A 31 -5.65 3.14 -1.70
CA ALA A 31 -6.95 3.75 -1.40
C ALA A 31 -7.16 3.93 0.11
N SER A 32 -6.80 2.93 0.92
CA SER A 32 -6.94 2.98 2.40
C SER A 32 -6.12 4.11 3.00
N PHE A 33 -4.90 4.32 2.53
CA PHE A 33 -4.04 5.43 2.94
C PHE A 33 -4.32 6.74 2.17
N SER A 34 -5.28 6.74 1.23
CA SER A 34 -5.59 7.91 0.37
C SER A 34 -4.36 8.50 -0.34
N VAL A 35 -3.42 7.65 -0.76
CA VAL A 35 -2.08 8.04 -1.28
C VAL A 35 -2.18 9.10 -2.39
N ASN A 36 -3.08 8.91 -3.36
CA ASN A 36 -3.28 9.85 -4.46
C ASN A 36 -3.68 11.26 -3.97
N SER A 37 -4.55 11.32 -2.94
CA SER A 37 -4.97 12.60 -2.34
C SER A 37 -3.84 13.27 -1.58
N LEU A 38 -3.06 12.49 -0.80
CA LEU A 38 -1.93 13.03 -0.04
C LEU A 38 -0.84 13.61 -0.95
N ILE A 39 -0.52 12.92 -2.05
CA ILE A 39 0.46 13.41 -3.03
C ILE A 39 -0.03 14.70 -3.70
N ARG A 40 -1.31 14.77 -4.10
CA ARG A 40 -1.89 15.99 -4.71
C ARG A 40 -1.96 17.17 -3.76
N THR A 41 -2.12 16.90 -2.46
CA THR A 41 -2.26 17.94 -1.42
C THR A 41 -1.00 18.10 -0.56
N TRP A 42 0.14 17.62 -1.05
CA TRP A 42 1.34 17.49 -0.23
C TRP A 42 1.84 18.83 0.33
N PHE A 43 1.73 19.90 -0.45
CA PHE A 43 2.07 21.28 -0.08
C PHE A 43 0.84 22.14 0.25
N ALA A 44 -0.35 21.54 0.34
CA ALA A 44 -1.55 22.27 0.68
C ALA A 44 -1.55 22.66 2.17
N PRO A 45 -2.10 23.85 2.53
CA PRO A 45 -2.21 24.30 3.92
C PRO A 45 -2.85 23.24 4.81
N TRP A 46 -2.28 23.04 5.99
CA TRP A 46 -2.81 22.06 6.93
C TRP A 46 -4.15 22.50 7.48
N LYS A 47 -5.17 21.64 7.37
CA LYS A 47 -6.53 21.91 7.88
C LYS A 47 -7.12 23.27 7.49
N ARG A 48 -6.69 23.83 6.35
CA ARG A 48 -7.09 25.18 5.89
C ARG A 48 -6.79 26.29 6.91
N ILE A 49 -5.80 26.09 7.78
CA ILE A 49 -5.28 27.13 8.67
C ILE A 49 -4.48 28.08 7.79
N ILE A 50 -5.09 29.23 7.52
CA ILE A 50 -4.55 30.27 6.65
C ILE A 50 -4.68 31.60 7.38
N SER A 51 -3.58 32.33 7.51
CA SER A 51 -3.56 33.71 7.97
C SER A 51 -3.76 34.65 6.77
N TYR A 52 -4.71 35.57 6.87
CA TYR A 52 -4.94 36.59 5.85
C TYR A 52 -4.02 37.79 6.06
N THR A 53 -3.48 38.34 4.98
CA THR A 53 -2.61 39.52 5.03
C THR A 53 -3.41 40.78 5.36
N GLY A 54 -2.96 41.54 6.37
CA GLY A 54 -3.42 42.91 6.60
C GLY A 54 -2.75 43.93 5.66
N ASP A 55 -3.09 45.21 5.81
CA ASP A 55 -2.58 46.28 4.96
C ASP A 55 -1.10 46.60 5.23
N GLY A 56 -0.64 46.39 6.47
CA GLY A 56 0.75 46.64 6.91
C GLY A 56 1.77 45.65 6.33
N PHE A 57 2.99 46.12 6.09
CA PHE A 57 4.10 45.26 5.65
C PHE A 57 4.44 44.19 6.70
N ASP A 58 4.43 44.56 7.97
CA ASP A 58 4.68 43.62 9.08
C ASP A 58 3.60 42.53 9.16
N ASP A 59 2.33 42.89 8.91
CA ASP A 59 1.23 41.93 8.88
C ASP A 59 1.35 40.96 7.70
N LYS A 60 1.86 41.43 6.56
CA LYS A 60 2.14 40.59 5.39
C LYS A 60 3.23 39.57 5.67
N ILE A 61 4.31 39.98 6.35
CA ILE A 61 5.39 39.06 6.74
C ILE A 61 4.87 38.02 7.72
N LYS A 62 4.14 38.43 8.77
CA LYS A 62 3.57 37.52 9.76
C LYS A 62 2.64 36.49 9.12
N ALA A 63 1.68 36.93 8.30
CA ALA A 63 0.75 36.02 7.63
C ALA A 63 1.48 35.05 6.67
N SER A 64 2.54 35.50 5.99
CA SER A 64 3.36 34.63 5.13
C SER A 64 4.07 33.55 5.94
N LEU A 65 4.68 33.91 7.08
CA LEU A 65 5.35 32.97 7.97
C LEU A 65 4.35 31.96 8.54
N ASP A 66 3.19 32.41 9.05
CA ASP A 66 2.14 31.52 9.57
C ASP A 66 1.68 30.50 8.53
N ASN A 67 1.45 30.97 7.30
CA ASN A 67 1.03 30.11 6.19
C ASN A 67 2.13 29.12 5.78
N LEU A 68 3.40 29.53 5.85
CA LEU A 68 4.54 28.65 5.61
C LEU A 68 4.63 27.57 6.69
N PHE A 69 4.50 27.94 7.96
CA PHE A 69 4.44 26.99 9.08
C PHE A 69 3.28 26.00 8.94
N SER A 70 2.09 26.48 8.60
CA SER A 70 0.91 25.63 8.33
C SER A 70 1.18 24.61 7.22
N ARG A 71 1.82 25.03 6.11
CA ARG A 71 2.22 24.11 5.02
C ARG A 71 3.32 23.15 5.46
N ALA A 72 4.30 23.58 6.24
CA ALA A 72 5.39 22.74 6.74
C ALA A 72 4.86 21.62 7.65
N VAL A 73 3.98 21.95 8.60
CA VAL A 73 3.32 20.94 9.45
C VAL A 73 2.53 19.95 8.60
N GLY A 74 1.73 20.47 7.66
CA GLY A 74 0.96 19.62 6.76
C GLY A 74 1.80 18.71 5.87
N PHE A 75 2.97 19.20 5.44
CA PHE A 75 3.94 18.42 4.68
C PHE A 75 4.52 17.29 5.53
N VAL A 76 4.99 17.59 6.76
CA VAL A 76 5.58 16.59 7.68
C VAL A 76 4.58 15.47 7.98
N VAL A 77 3.35 15.82 8.37
CA VAL A 77 2.33 14.81 8.71
C VAL A 77 1.99 13.93 7.50
N ARG A 78 1.77 14.54 6.32
CA ARG A 78 1.47 13.77 5.10
C ARG A 78 2.65 12.90 4.67
N SER A 79 3.89 13.35 4.83
CA SER A 79 5.08 12.55 4.55
C SER A 79 5.16 11.33 5.45
N ILE A 80 4.86 11.44 6.75
CA ILE A 80 4.82 10.28 7.66
C ILE A 80 3.76 9.25 7.21
N VAL A 81 2.57 9.72 6.84
CA VAL A 81 1.50 8.83 6.35
C VAL A 81 1.89 8.16 5.03
N LEU A 82 2.51 8.90 4.10
CA LEU A 82 3.02 8.35 2.84
C LEU A 82 4.14 7.31 3.07
N LEU A 83 5.02 7.53 4.04
CA LEU A 83 6.03 6.55 4.44
C LEU A 83 5.40 5.28 5.01
N ALA A 84 4.38 5.40 5.87
CA ALA A 84 3.66 4.23 6.38
C ALA A 84 2.96 3.45 5.26
N ALA A 85 2.35 4.15 4.29
CA ALA A 85 1.76 3.53 3.11
C ALA A 85 2.82 2.78 2.27
N LEU A 86 3.99 3.39 2.07
CA LEU A 86 5.10 2.79 1.33
C LEU A 86 5.60 1.51 2.02
N VAL A 87 5.85 1.55 3.33
CA VAL A 87 6.27 0.38 4.12
C VAL A 87 5.24 -0.75 4.01
N THR A 88 3.96 -0.42 4.10
CA THR A 88 2.86 -1.40 3.97
C THR A 88 2.84 -2.03 2.58
N ILE A 89 3.00 -1.23 1.52
CA ILE A 89 3.06 -1.72 0.13
C ILE A 89 4.27 -2.65 -0.06
N ILE A 90 5.45 -2.29 0.45
CA ILE A 90 6.65 -3.12 0.37
C ILE A 90 6.42 -4.45 1.09
N PHE A 91 5.88 -4.41 2.31
CA PHE A 91 5.58 -5.62 3.08
C PHE A 91 4.62 -6.55 2.33
N VAL A 92 3.52 -6.02 1.79
CA VAL A 92 2.55 -6.80 1.03
C VAL A 92 3.12 -7.31 -0.30
N ALA A 93 4.01 -6.54 -0.94
CA ALA A 93 4.70 -6.99 -2.15
C ALA A 93 5.61 -8.19 -1.86
N VAL A 94 6.35 -8.18 -0.75
CA VAL A 94 7.19 -9.31 -0.32
C VAL A 94 6.32 -10.55 -0.05
N LEU A 95 5.24 -10.41 0.72
CA LEU A 95 4.31 -11.52 0.98
C LEU A 95 3.70 -12.08 -0.32
N SER A 96 3.35 -11.19 -1.26
CA SER A 96 2.78 -11.59 -2.55
C SER A 96 3.79 -12.32 -3.43
N LEU A 97 5.08 -11.94 -3.36
CA LEU A 97 6.14 -12.65 -4.07
C LEU A 97 6.34 -14.06 -3.48
N ILE A 98 6.31 -14.19 -2.16
CA ILE A 98 6.33 -15.49 -1.47
C ILE A 98 5.12 -16.33 -1.90
N GLU A 99 3.93 -15.74 -1.95
CA GLU A 99 2.70 -16.41 -2.41
C GLU A 99 2.84 -16.94 -3.84
N ILE A 100 3.44 -16.18 -4.77
CA ILE A 100 3.69 -16.65 -6.14
C ILE A 100 4.58 -17.90 -6.17
N ILE A 101 5.60 -17.95 -5.31
CA ILE A 101 6.57 -19.06 -5.25
C ILE A 101 5.96 -20.28 -4.55
N VAL A 102 5.19 -20.05 -3.48
CA VAL A 102 4.57 -21.13 -2.69
C VAL A 102 3.36 -21.73 -3.39
N TRP A 103 2.60 -20.94 -4.16
CA TRP A 103 1.39 -21.41 -4.86
C TRP A 103 1.57 -22.72 -5.64
N PRO A 104 2.56 -22.89 -6.53
CA PRO A 104 2.75 -24.16 -7.27
C PRO A 104 3.09 -25.37 -6.39
N LEU A 105 3.57 -25.14 -5.15
CA LEU A 105 3.97 -26.18 -4.20
C LEU A 105 2.80 -26.68 -3.33
N LEU A 106 1.76 -25.86 -3.15
CA LEU A 106 0.61 -26.18 -2.29
C LEU A 106 -0.07 -27.54 -2.61
N PRO A 107 -0.28 -27.96 -3.87
CA PRO A 107 -0.86 -29.26 -4.17
C PRO A 107 0.00 -30.43 -3.69
N ALA A 108 1.32 -30.28 -3.67
CA ALA A 108 2.26 -31.30 -3.21
C ALA A 108 2.40 -31.32 -1.69
N LEU A 109 2.15 -30.20 -1.00
CA LEU A 109 2.22 -30.13 0.46
C LEU A 109 1.18 -31.03 1.16
N VAL A 110 0.03 -31.26 0.54
CA VAL A 110 -1.02 -32.13 1.08
C VAL A 110 -0.58 -33.60 1.18
N PRO A 111 -0.13 -34.28 0.12
CA PRO A 111 0.36 -35.65 0.25
C PRO A 111 1.63 -35.73 1.09
N VAL A 112 2.53 -34.73 1.02
CA VAL A 112 3.76 -34.70 1.84
C VAL A 112 3.45 -34.64 3.33
N SER A 113 2.48 -33.83 3.76
CA SER A 113 2.12 -33.71 5.18
C SER A 113 1.49 -35.00 5.72
N ILE A 114 0.69 -35.70 4.91
CA ILE A 114 0.14 -37.02 5.26
C ILE A 114 1.26 -38.04 5.43
N ILE A 115 2.20 -38.11 4.50
CA ILE A 115 3.34 -39.05 4.56
C ILE A 115 4.20 -38.77 5.80
N LEU A 116 4.55 -37.50 6.05
CA LEU A 116 5.33 -37.12 7.22
C LEU A 116 4.62 -37.47 8.53
N GLY A 117 3.30 -37.26 8.62
CA GLY A 117 2.52 -37.59 9.82
C GLY A 117 2.35 -39.10 10.08
N ILE A 118 2.61 -39.96 9.10
CA ILE A 118 2.64 -41.43 9.27
C ILE A 118 4.03 -41.90 9.72
N ILE A 119 5.09 -41.18 9.34
CA ILE A 119 6.49 -41.55 9.61
C ILE A 119 6.96 -41.08 10.99
N LEU A 120 6.55 -39.88 11.42
CA LEU A 120 6.82 -39.30 12.74
C LEU A 120 5.90 -39.88 13.81
#